data_AF-A0A8H6U3M2-F1
#
_entry.id   AF-A0A8H6U3M2-F1
#
_cell.length_a   1.000
_cell.length_b   1.000
_cell.length_c   1.000
_cell.angle_alpha   90.00
_cell.angle_beta   90.00
_cell.angle_gamma   90.00
#
_symmetry.space_group_name_H-M   'P 1'
#
loop_
_entity.id
_entity.type
_entity.pdbx_description
1 polymer ?
#
loop_
_entity_poly.entity_id
_entity_poly.type
_entity_poly.pdbx_seq_one_letter_code
_entity_poly.pdbx_strand_id
1 'polypeptide(L)'
;MVLVPHHLANSPHLATMMKITASFAILAALAVNVGAICPGFNYGIGNVISEGNGINRWNVYDDSCNVVDGLTTNQNPCDEGIFGCSGPPVIFDQYTNSFNGLVYACRTDPNSGTCGSDVISVCCRNDGN
;
A
#
# COMPACT_ATOMS: atom_id res chain seq x y z
N MET A 1 -12.83 -51.15 59.22
CA MET A 1 -11.83 -51.23 58.14
C MET A 1 -12.42 -50.51 56.92
N VAL A 2 -11.59 -49.75 56.21
CA VAL A 2 -11.90 -48.76 55.13
C VAL A 2 -12.41 -47.41 55.68
N LEU A 3 -11.54 -46.42 55.96
CA LEU A 3 -10.77 -45.47 55.12
C LEU A 3 -11.56 -44.28 54.53
N VAL A 4 -11.52 -43.16 55.31
CA VAL A 4 -11.21 -41.74 54.97
C VAL A 4 -12.02 -40.99 53.86
N PRO A 5 -11.91 -39.64 53.68
CA PRO A 5 -11.72 -38.51 54.63
C PRO A 5 -12.33 -37.12 54.22
N HIS A 6 -12.05 -36.11 55.07
CA HIS A 6 -11.66 -34.70 54.78
C HIS A 6 -12.69 -33.55 54.83
N HIS A 7 -12.70 -32.92 56.01
CA HIS A 7 -12.49 -31.50 56.30
C HIS A 7 -13.18 -30.42 55.45
N LEU A 8 -14.12 -29.75 56.12
CA LEU A 8 -14.78 -28.50 55.77
C LEU A 8 -13.87 -27.28 55.97
N ALA A 9 -13.92 -26.42 54.94
CA ALA A 9 -14.01 -24.95 54.96
C ALA A 9 -12.95 -24.13 55.72
N ASN A 10 -12.09 -23.46 54.93
CA ASN A 10 -11.22 -22.36 55.37
C ASN A 10 -11.82 -21.00 54.97
N SER A 11 -12.00 -20.17 56.01
CA SER A 11 -11.99 -18.71 56.17
C SER A 11 -12.43 -17.71 55.07
N PRO A 12 -13.12 -16.63 55.49
CA PRO A 12 -13.58 -15.55 54.62
C PRO A 12 -12.59 -14.37 54.50
N HIS A 13 -12.81 -13.59 53.44
CA HIS A 13 -12.53 -12.17 53.31
C HIS A 13 -11.07 -11.70 53.42
N LEU A 14 -10.40 -11.65 52.26
CA LEU A 14 -9.45 -10.57 51.97
C LEU A 14 -9.83 -9.93 50.63
N ALA A 15 -10.28 -8.67 50.70
CA ALA A 15 -10.61 -7.84 49.56
C ALA A 15 -9.33 -7.53 48.76
N THR A 16 -9.18 -8.14 47.58
CA THR A 16 -8.17 -7.71 46.62
C THR A 16 -8.81 -6.74 45.65
N MET A 17 -8.42 -5.47 45.80
CA MET A 17 -8.78 -4.36 44.95
C MET A 17 -8.44 -4.63 43.47
N MET A 18 -9.45 -4.61 42.62
CA MET A 18 -9.30 -4.55 41.16
C MET A 18 -8.75 -3.16 40.80
N LYS A 19 -7.42 -3.03 40.70
CA LYS A 19 -6.79 -1.84 40.12
C LYS A 19 -7.02 -1.90 38.62
N ILE A 20 -7.95 -1.10 38.13
CA ILE A 20 -8.11 -0.83 36.69
C ILE A 20 -6.91 0.01 36.28
N THR A 21 -5.79 -0.65 35.97
CA THR A 21 -4.69 -0.04 35.25
C THR A 21 -5.19 0.25 33.84
N ALA A 22 -5.52 1.52 33.58
CA ALA A 22 -5.86 2.00 32.26
C ALA A 22 -4.65 1.83 31.34
N SER A 23 -4.66 0.76 30.54
CA SER A 23 -3.71 0.58 29.45
C SER A 23 -4.05 1.57 28.35
N PHE A 24 -3.39 2.74 28.36
CA PHE A 24 -3.39 3.65 27.22
C PHE A 24 -2.57 2.99 26.09
N ALA A 25 -3.25 2.26 25.21
CA ALA A 25 -2.68 1.89 23.93
C ALA A 25 -2.59 3.16 23.07
N ILE A 26 -1.43 3.81 23.10
CA ILE A 26 -1.11 4.91 22.18
C ILE A 26 -0.87 4.26 20.82
N LEU A 27 -1.91 4.25 19.98
CA LEU A 27 -1.75 3.94 18.57
C LEU A 27 -1.14 5.18 17.90
N ALA A 28 0.19 5.25 17.88
CA ALA A 28 0.90 6.29 17.16
C ALA A 28 0.72 6.05 15.66
N ALA A 29 -0.22 6.78 15.04
CA ALA A 29 -0.29 6.88 13.59
C ALA A 29 0.97 7.63 13.12
N LEU A 30 1.93 6.90 12.55
CA LEU A 30 3.06 7.50 11.85
C LEU A 30 2.51 8.13 10.57
N ALA A 31 2.08 9.39 10.65
CA ALA A 31 1.88 10.22 9.48
C ALA A 31 3.26 10.51 8.87
N VAL A 32 3.74 9.60 8.05
CA VAL A 32 4.88 9.89 7.16
C VAL A 32 4.41 11.00 6.24
N ASN A 33 4.97 12.19 6.42
CA ASN A 33 4.81 13.27 5.45
C ASN A 33 5.57 12.79 4.21
N VAL A 34 4.89 12.09 3.31
CA VAL A 34 5.46 11.79 2.00
C VAL A 34 5.50 13.14 1.29
N GLY A 35 6.70 13.64 1.00
CA GLY A 35 6.82 14.64 -0.05
C GLY A 35 6.18 14.05 -1.30
N ALA A 36 5.53 14.89 -2.12
CA ALA A 36 4.85 14.41 -3.34
C ALA A 36 5.75 13.41 -4.08
N ILE A 37 5.25 12.19 -4.30
CA ILE A 37 6.05 11.11 -4.89
C ILE A 37 6.52 11.43 -6.31
N CYS A 38 5.81 12.34 -6.97
CA CYS A 38 6.14 12.87 -8.28
C CYS A 38 5.91 14.38 -8.28
N PRO A 39 6.86 15.19 -7.80
CA PRO A 39 6.68 16.63 -7.69
C PRO A 39 6.28 17.28 -9.02
N GLY A 40 5.07 17.86 -9.08
CA GLY A 40 4.56 18.54 -10.28
C GLY A 40 3.90 17.63 -11.32
N PHE A 41 3.57 16.40 -10.94
CA PHE A 41 2.78 15.44 -11.74
C PHE A 41 1.47 15.10 -11.02
N ASN A 42 0.65 14.24 -11.60
CA ASN A 42 -0.63 13.81 -11.02
C ASN A 42 -0.55 12.42 -10.42
N TYR A 43 0.23 11.52 -11.04
CA TYR A 43 0.32 10.13 -10.65
C TYR A 43 1.75 9.61 -10.78
N GLY A 44 2.05 8.53 -10.07
CA GLY A 44 3.25 7.72 -10.25
C GLY A 44 2.90 6.27 -10.55
N ILE A 45 3.63 5.62 -11.46
CA ILE A 45 3.51 4.17 -11.69
C ILE A 45 4.63 3.48 -10.92
N GLY A 46 4.27 2.52 -10.06
CA GLY A 46 5.21 1.69 -9.32
C GLY A 46 5.92 0.66 -10.19
N ASN A 47 6.91 -0.01 -9.60
CA ASN A 47 7.61 -1.12 -10.23
C ASN A 47 6.72 -2.36 -10.32
N VAL A 48 7.19 -3.34 -11.09
CA VAL A 48 6.52 -4.64 -11.18
C VAL A 48 6.51 -5.36 -9.82
N ILE A 49 5.34 -5.83 -9.43
CA ILE A 49 5.10 -6.68 -8.27
C ILE A 49 4.75 -8.07 -8.80
N SER A 50 5.55 -9.07 -8.45
CA SER A 50 5.26 -10.45 -8.82
C SER A 50 4.23 -11.05 -7.87
N GLU A 51 3.09 -11.48 -8.42
CA GLU A 51 2.03 -12.18 -7.67
C GLU A 51 2.17 -13.72 -7.78
N GLY A 52 3.22 -14.19 -8.48
CA GLY A 52 3.46 -15.60 -8.77
C GLY A 52 2.75 -16.11 -10.03
N ASN A 53 3.10 -17.31 -10.49
CA ASN A 53 2.53 -17.96 -11.68
C ASN A 53 2.58 -17.11 -12.98
N GLY A 54 3.57 -16.23 -13.10
CA GLY A 54 3.70 -15.31 -14.24
C GLY A 54 2.73 -14.13 -14.22
N ILE A 55 1.95 -13.97 -13.15
CA ILE A 55 1.07 -12.82 -12.94
C ILE A 55 1.90 -11.70 -12.32
N ASN A 56 1.80 -10.53 -12.92
CA ASN A 56 2.46 -9.32 -12.49
C ASN A 56 1.42 -8.23 -12.21
N ARG A 57 1.74 -7.38 -11.24
CA ARG A 57 0.93 -6.24 -10.84
C ARG A 57 1.75 -4.96 -10.91
N TRP A 58 1.11 -3.89 -11.35
CA TRP A 58 1.63 -2.53 -11.28
C TRP A 58 0.59 -1.64 -10.64
N ASN A 59 1.04 -0.80 -9.71
CA ASN A 59 0.18 0.16 -9.03
C ASN A 59 0.33 1.53 -9.66
N VAL A 60 -0.77 2.26 -9.74
CA VAL A 60 -0.78 3.70 -9.98
C VAL A 60 -1.10 4.39 -8.67
N TYR A 61 -0.24 5.32 -8.29
CA TYR A 61 -0.31 6.07 -7.04
C TYR A 61 -0.69 7.52 -7.30
N ASP A 62 -1.46 8.11 -6.40
CA ASP A 62 -1.55 9.57 -6.28
C ASP A 62 -0.37 10.14 -5.47
N ASP A 63 -0.29 11.47 -5.37
CA ASP A 63 0.77 12.17 -4.62
C ASP A 63 0.82 11.82 -3.12
N SER A 64 -0.24 11.23 -2.58
CA SER A 64 -0.34 10.82 -1.17
C SER A 64 -0.04 9.33 -0.97
N CYS A 65 0.54 8.65 -1.97
CA CYS A 65 0.81 7.22 -1.97
C CYS A 65 -0.43 6.32 -1.83
N ASN A 66 -1.62 6.82 -2.17
CA ASN A 66 -2.78 5.94 -2.28
C ASN A 66 -2.71 5.21 -3.63
N VAL A 67 -2.94 3.90 -3.62
CA VAL A 67 -3.16 3.16 -4.86
C VAL A 67 -4.53 3.56 -5.40
N VAL A 68 -4.54 4.24 -6.54
CA VAL A 68 -5.75 4.79 -7.16
C VAL A 68 -6.17 4.02 -8.42
N ASP A 69 -5.25 3.28 -9.03
CA ASP A 69 -5.50 2.39 -10.16
C ASP A 69 -4.40 1.32 -10.21
N GLY A 70 -4.50 0.37 -11.15
CA GLY A 70 -3.44 -0.59 -11.39
C GLY A 70 -3.82 -1.66 -12.40
N LEU A 71 -2.81 -2.38 -12.88
CA LEU A 71 -2.99 -3.52 -13.78
C LEU A 71 -2.49 -4.78 -13.10
N THR A 72 -3.28 -5.85 -13.15
CA THR A 72 -2.84 -7.20 -12.82
C THR A 72 -3.06 -8.09 -14.02
N THR A 73 -1.98 -8.59 -14.61
CA THR A 73 -2.03 -9.35 -15.85
C THR A 73 -0.88 -10.35 -15.94
N ASN A 74 -1.04 -11.37 -16.76
CA ASN A 74 0.04 -12.26 -17.21
C ASN A 74 0.46 -11.97 -18.65
N GLN A 75 -0.06 -10.89 -19.25
CA GLN A 75 0.26 -10.42 -20.60
C GLN A 75 1.24 -9.23 -20.56
N ASN A 76 1.55 -8.68 -21.73
CA ASN A 76 2.33 -7.46 -21.85
C ASN A 76 1.50 -6.27 -21.30
N PRO A 77 1.96 -5.56 -20.25
CA PRO A 77 1.20 -4.46 -19.67
C PRO A 77 0.93 -3.30 -20.64
N CYS A 78 1.73 -3.17 -21.70
CA CYS A 78 1.60 -2.14 -22.73
C CYS A 78 0.41 -2.37 -23.69
N ASP A 79 -0.14 -3.59 -23.72
CA ASP A 79 -1.21 -3.97 -24.65
C ASP A 79 -2.58 -4.10 -23.96
N GLU A 80 -2.64 -3.86 -22.64
CA GLU A 80 -3.82 -4.07 -21.79
C GLU A 80 -4.64 -2.78 -21.57
N GLY A 81 -4.29 -1.71 -22.28
CA GLY A 81 -5.11 -0.49 -22.42
C GLY A 81 -4.92 0.60 -21.36
N ILE A 82 -4.36 0.29 -20.19
CA ILE A 82 -4.13 1.30 -19.15
C ILE A 82 -2.73 1.93 -19.22
N PHE A 83 -1.74 1.21 -19.75
CA PHE A 83 -0.38 1.71 -19.92
C PHE A 83 -0.02 1.75 -21.39
N GLY A 84 0.58 2.85 -21.82
CA GLY A 84 1.35 2.91 -23.05
C GLY A 84 2.84 2.81 -22.75
N CYS A 85 3.59 2.30 -23.71
CA CYS A 85 5.02 2.10 -23.58
C CYS A 85 5.80 2.72 -24.74
N SER A 86 6.96 3.28 -24.41
CA SER A 86 7.88 3.86 -25.39
C SER A 86 8.60 2.80 -26.22
N GLY A 87 9.26 3.25 -27.29
CA GLY A 87 10.32 2.48 -27.93
C GLY A 87 11.52 2.27 -27.00
N PRO A 88 12.51 1.43 -27.38
CA PRO A 88 13.68 1.15 -26.56
C PRO A 88 14.47 2.43 -26.17
N PRO A 89 14.85 2.63 -24.90
CA PRO A 89 14.54 1.78 -23.74
C PRO A 89 13.06 1.87 -23.35
N VAL A 90 12.41 0.71 -23.22
CA VAL A 90 10.97 0.61 -22.97
C VAL A 90 10.66 1.09 -21.55
N ILE A 91 9.90 2.17 -21.45
CA ILE A 91 9.30 2.67 -20.21
C ILE A 91 7.79 2.82 -20.40
N PHE A 92 7.04 2.98 -19.32
CA PHE A 92 5.68 3.48 -19.41
C PHE A 92 5.72 4.97 -19.76
N ASP A 93 5.25 5.33 -20.95
CA ASP A 93 5.20 6.72 -21.43
C ASP A 93 3.78 7.28 -21.45
N GLN A 94 2.78 6.46 -21.13
CA GLN A 94 1.39 6.86 -21.02
C GLN A 94 0.66 6.07 -19.92
N TYR A 95 -0.24 6.75 -19.24
CA TYR A 95 -1.24 6.15 -18.36
C TYR A 95 -2.63 6.64 -18.77
N THR A 96 -3.55 5.70 -18.98
CA THR A 96 -4.98 5.97 -19.19
C THR A 96 -5.73 5.55 -17.93
N ASN A 97 -6.33 6.51 -17.26
CA ASN A 97 -7.11 6.26 -16.04
C ASN A 97 -8.35 5.43 -16.36
N SER A 98 -8.48 4.26 -15.74
CA SER A 98 -9.53 3.28 -16.07
C SER A 98 -10.94 3.73 -15.69
N PHE A 99 -11.06 4.73 -14.80
CA PHE A 99 -12.35 5.21 -14.30
C PHE A 99 -12.94 6.34 -15.15
N ASN A 100 -12.10 7.19 -15.73
CA ASN A 100 -12.55 8.39 -16.46
C ASN A 100 -12.00 8.49 -17.89
N GLY A 101 -11.09 7.61 -18.29
CA GLY A 101 -10.51 7.58 -19.63
C GLY A 101 -9.54 8.73 -19.92
N LEU A 102 -9.17 9.55 -18.93
CA LEU A 102 -8.19 10.60 -19.12
C LEU A 102 -6.80 10.00 -19.31
N VAL A 103 -6.05 10.58 -20.25
CA VAL A 103 -4.71 10.14 -20.64
C VAL A 103 -3.68 11.10 -20.05
N TYR A 104 -2.59 10.53 -19.53
CA TYR A 104 -1.50 11.23 -18.87
C TYR A 104 -0.19 10.82 -19.53
N ALA A 105 0.62 11.79 -19.95
CA ALA A 105 1.97 11.54 -20.43
C ALA A 105 2.89 11.22 -19.25
N CYS A 106 3.65 10.14 -19.38
CA CYS A 106 4.57 9.65 -18.34
C CYS A 106 6.03 9.80 -18.77
N ARG A 107 6.90 10.07 -17.80
CA ARG A 107 8.35 10.10 -17.98
C ARG A 107 9.06 9.70 -16.71
N THR A 108 10.30 9.25 -16.82
CA THR A 108 11.16 9.10 -15.64
C THR A 108 11.41 10.47 -15.01
N ASP A 109 11.45 10.52 -13.68
CA ASP A 109 11.78 11.73 -12.95
C ASP A 109 12.84 11.41 -11.88
N PRO A 110 13.98 12.12 -11.84
CA PRO A 110 15.04 11.85 -10.85
C PRO A 110 14.63 12.20 -9.42
N ASN A 111 13.52 12.92 -9.23
CA ASN A 111 12.94 13.24 -7.95
C ASN A 111 11.74 12.33 -7.62
N SER A 112 11.54 11.24 -8.38
CA SER A 112 10.51 10.26 -8.06
C SER A 112 10.81 9.61 -6.70
N GLY A 113 9.74 9.41 -5.93
CA GLY A 113 9.81 8.86 -4.59
C GLY A 113 9.52 7.36 -4.54
N THR A 114 9.14 6.93 -3.34
CA THR A 114 8.74 5.56 -3.01
C THR A 114 7.44 5.58 -2.21
N CYS A 115 6.55 4.63 -2.48
CA CYS A 115 5.36 4.36 -1.68
C CYS A 115 5.56 3.05 -0.91
N GLY A 116 5.98 3.18 0.35
CA GLY A 116 6.39 2.03 1.15
C GLY A 116 7.65 1.38 0.56
N SER A 117 7.53 0.15 0.06
CA SER A 117 8.61 -0.57 -0.62
C SER A 117 8.58 -0.45 -2.14
N ASP A 118 7.54 0.16 -2.71
CA ASP A 118 7.39 0.29 -4.16
C ASP A 118 8.06 1.59 -4.66
N VAL A 119 9.03 1.45 -5.56
CA VAL A 119 9.76 2.56 -6.16
C VAL A 119 9.00 3.03 -7.39
N ILE A 120 8.75 4.33 -7.48
CA ILE A 120 8.06 4.90 -8.63
C ILE A 120 8.98 4.91 -9.85
N SER A 121 8.59 4.17 -10.89
CA SER A 121 9.34 4.03 -12.14
C SER A 121 9.20 5.27 -13.03
N VAL A 122 7.98 5.80 -13.14
CA VAL A 122 7.67 6.99 -13.95
C VAL A 122 6.60 7.84 -13.28
N CYS A 123 6.61 9.13 -13.61
CA CYS A 123 5.65 10.12 -13.16
C CYS A 123 4.79 10.59 -14.33
N CYS A 124 3.48 10.67 -14.13
CA CYS A 124 2.48 10.92 -15.17
C CYS A 124 1.70 12.22 -14.90
N ARG A 125 1.63 13.09 -15.91
CA ARG A 125 0.93 14.37 -15.83
C ARG A 125 -0.04 14.53 -16.97
N ASN A 126 -1.18 15.17 -16.71
CA ASN A 126 -2.06 15.62 -17.77
C ASN A 126 -1.45 16.88 -18.40
N ASP A 127 -0.72 16.71 -19.50
CA ASP A 127 -0.14 17.81 -20.27
C ASP A 127 -1.08 18.33 -21.37
N GLY A 128 -2.32 17.82 -21.43
CA GLY A 128 -3.41 18.42 -22.19
C GLY A 128 -3.38 18.16 -23.69
N ASN A 129 -2.96 16.97 -24.11
CA ASN A 129 -3.05 16.56 -25.52
C ASN A 129 -4.49 16.26 -25.97
#